data_AF-A0A5C4X321-F1
#
_entry.id   AF-A0A5C4X321-F1
#
_cell.length_a   1.000
_cell.length_b   1.000
_cell.length_c   1.000
_cell.angle_alpha   90.00
_cell.angle_beta   90.00
_cell.angle_gamma   90.00
#
_symmetry.space_group_name_H-M   'P 1'
#
loop_
_entity.id
_entity.type
_entity.pdbx_description
1 polymer ?
#
loop_
_entity_poly.entity_id
_entity_poly.type
_entity_poly.pdbx_seq_one_letter_code
_entity_poly.pdbx_strand_id
1 'polypeptide(L)'
;MHTIPELTTTQDGTVELRGTTFDVERLTFTYADGAENTETHLIGKRGARYLLRPFLERGGDSGIREVISLKSGAPWRKGGNAIRVIEIAGVIEEAS
;
A
#
# COMPACT_ATOMS: atom_id res chain seq x y z
N MET A 1 -1.73 -25.22 16.01
CA MET A 1 -1.31 -25.39 14.60
C MET A 1 -1.47 -24.01 13.97
N HIS A 2 -0.39 -23.31 13.65
CA HIS A 2 -0.48 -22.01 12.98
C HIS A 2 -0.56 -22.28 11.48
N THR A 3 -1.75 -22.15 10.90
CA THR A 3 -1.93 -22.27 9.46
C THR A 3 -1.35 -21.03 8.79
N ILE A 4 -0.44 -21.21 7.84
CA ILE A 4 0.09 -20.12 7.02
C ILE A 4 -1.03 -19.68 6.08
N PRO A 5 -1.36 -18.38 5.98
CA PRO A 5 -2.37 -17.92 5.04
C PRO A 5 -1.95 -18.21 3.60
N GLU A 6 -2.93 -18.49 2.75
CA GLU A 6 -2.71 -18.53 1.30
C GLU A 6 -2.49 -17.10 0.79
N LEU A 7 -1.48 -16.90 -0.05
CA LEU A 7 -1.13 -15.59 -0.59
C LEU A 7 -1.41 -15.56 -2.09
N THR A 8 -2.25 -14.62 -2.51
CA THR A 8 -2.44 -14.26 -3.93
C THR A 8 -1.85 -12.89 -4.21
N THR A 9 -1.11 -12.76 -5.30
CA THR A 9 -0.53 -11.48 -5.75
C THR A 9 -1.15 -11.06 -7.08
N THR A 10 -1.67 -9.84 -7.15
CA THR A 10 -2.26 -9.26 -8.37
C THR A 10 -1.51 -7.99 -8.75
N GLN A 11 -1.14 -7.85 -10.03
CA GLN A 11 -0.61 -6.60 -10.56
C GLN A 11 -1.77 -5.70 -10.98
N ASP A 12 -1.77 -4.45 -10.50
CA ASP A 12 -2.86 -3.50 -10.67
C ASP A 12 -2.41 -2.22 -11.41
N GLY A 13 -1.62 -2.41 -12.47
CA GLY A 13 -1.14 -1.31 -13.29
C GLY A 13 -0.10 -0.43 -12.60
N THR A 14 -0.15 0.88 -12.89
CA THR A 14 0.84 1.86 -12.41
C THR A 14 0.19 3.10 -11.85
N VAL A 15 0.83 3.74 -10.86
CA VAL A 15 0.45 5.04 -10.30
C VAL A 15 1.62 6.02 -10.37
N GLU A 16 1.34 7.30 -10.66
CA GLU A 16 2.35 8.36 -10.61
C GLU A 16 2.15 9.22 -9.35
N LEU A 17 3.15 9.23 -8.47
CA LEU A 17 3.14 10.04 -7.25
C LEU A 17 4.30 11.04 -7.29
N ARG A 18 3.97 12.34 -7.25
CA ARG A 18 4.92 13.45 -7.36
C ARG A 18 5.93 13.31 -8.52
N GLY A 19 5.55 12.76 -9.68
CA GLY A 19 6.49 12.55 -10.79
C GLY A 19 7.37 11.30 -10.68
N THR A 20 7.01 10.36 -9.80
CA THR A 20 7.60 9.03 -9.73
C THR A 20 6.53 8.00 -10.06
N THR A 21 6.73 7.22 -11.12
CA THR A 21 5.87 6.08 -11.47
C THR A 21 6.21 4.87 -10.61
N PHE A 22 5.17 4.20 -10.11
CA PHE A 22 5.23 2.95 -9.36
C PHE A 22 4.35 1.90 -10.03
N ASP A 23 4.80 0.64 -10.04
CA ASP A 23 3.90 -0.48 -10.32
C ASP A 23 3.10 -0.78 -9.04
N VAL A 24 1.81 -1.09 -9.19
CA VAL A 24 0.92 -1.41 -8.08
C VAL A 24 0.79 -2.93 -7.97
N GLU A 25 1.02 -3.46 -6.78
CA GLU A 25 0.93 -4.88 -6.46
C GLU A 25 -0.02 -5.06 -5.27
N ARG A 26 -1.09 -5.86 -5.43
CA ARG A 26 -2.01 -6.20 -4.33
C ARG A 26 -1.74 -7.61 -3.84
N LEU A 27 -1.57 -7.75 -2.53
CA LEU A 27 -1.33 -9.00 -1.85
C LEU A 27 -2.56 -9.33 -1.01
N THR A 28 -3.29 -10.38 -1.39
CA THR A 28 -4.44 -10.89 -0.63
C THR A 28 -4.03 -12.13 0.15
N PHE A 29 -4.13 -12.05 1.47
CA PHE A 29 -3.89 -13.12 2.42
C PHE A 29 -5.23 -13.74 2.82
N THR A 30 -5.41 -15.02 2.53
CA THR A 30 -6.60 -15.79 2.90
C THR A 30 -6.26 -16.71 4.07
N TYR A 31 -6.91 -16.48 5.21
CA TYR A 31 -6.72 -17.25 6.44
C TYR A 31 -7.60 -18.50 6.45
N ALA A 32 -7.27 -19.47 7.31
CA ALA A 32 -7.96 -20.77 7.37
C ALA A 32 -9.44 -20.69 7.79
N ASP A 33 -9.82 -19.59 8.44
CA ASP A 33 -11.21 -19.26 8.80
C ASP A 33 -11.98 -18.58 7.66
N GLY A 34 -11.34 -18.38 6.49
CA GLY A 34 -11.88 -17.67 5.34
C GLY A 34 -11.78 -16.16 5.45
N ALA A 35 -11.18 -15.60 6.50
CA ALA A 35 -10.91 -14.18 6.57
C ALA A 35 -9.90 -13.79 5.48
N GLU A 36 -10.08 -12.61 4.89
CA GLU A 36 -9.17 -12.05 3.90
C GLU A 36 -8.59 -10.73 4.40
N ASN A 37 -7.31 -10.50 4.14
CA ASN A 37 -6.66 -9.23 4.32
C ASN A 37 -5.92 -8.85 3.04
N THR A 38 -6.10 -7.63 2.55
CA THR A 38 -5.43 -7.14 1.34
C THR A 38 -4.49 -6.01 1.69
N GLU A 39 -3.24 -6.15 1.25
CA GLU A 39 -2.24 -5.09 1.29
C GLU A 39 -1.96 -4.56 -0.11
N THR A 40 -1.75 -3.25 -0.22
CA THR A 40 -1.34 -2.60 -1.46
C THR A 40 0.11 -2.17 -1.36
N HIS A 41 0.93 -2.68 -2.27
CA HIS A 41 2.36 -2.42 -2.38
C HIS A 41 2.64 -1.57 -3.62
N LEU A 42 3.55 -0.62 -3.50
CA LEU A 42 4.08 0.16 -4.61
C LEU A 42 5.51 -0.29 -4.89
N ILE A 43 5.79 -0.61 -6.16
CA ILE A 43 7.12 -1.01 -6.62
C ILE A 43 7.72 0.15 -7.40
N GLY A 44 8.69 0.81 -6.79
CA GLY A 44 9.46 1.88 -7.41
C GLY A 44 10.65 1.35 -8.21
N LYS A 45 11.38 2.28 -8.84
CA LYS A 45 12.58 1.98 -9.61
C LYS A 45 13.59 1.16 -8.80
N ARG A 46 14.27 0.24 -9.48
CA ARG A 46 15.28 -0.66 -8.90
C ARG A 46 14.71 -1.60 -7.82
N GLY A 47 13.42 -1.90 -7.88
CA GLY A 47 12.75 -2.84 -6.96
C GLY A 47 12.55 -2.30 -5.55
N ALA A 48 12.56 -0.98 -5.37
CA ALA A 48 12.22 -0.37 -4.08
C ALA A 48 10.75 -0.65 -3.77
N ARG A 49 10.44 -1.27 -2.64
CA ARG A 49 9.06 -1.62 -2.26
C ARG A 49 8.54 -0.71 -1.15
N TYR A 50 7.29 -0.32 -1.29
CA TYR A 50 6.57 0.51 -0.33
C TYR A 50 5.22 -0.11 -0.02
N LEU A 51 4.77 0.01 1.22
CA LEU A 51 3.44 -0.40 1.69
C LEU A 51 2.55 0.84 1.78
N LEU A 52 1.33 0.74 1.25
CA LEU A 52 0.26 1.70 1.55
C LEU A 52 -0.37 1.34 2.88
N ARG A 53 0.15 1.94 3.96
CA ARG A 53 -0.34 1.65 5.31
C ARG A 53 -1.62 2.43 5.59
N PRO A 54 -2.73 1.78 5.97
CA PRO A 54 -3.95 2.46 6.40
C PRO A 54 -3.70 3.47 7.51
N PHE A 55 -4.21 4.68 7.32
CA PHE A 55 -4.29 5.69 8.37
C PHE A 55 -5.66 5.58 9.05
N LEU A 56 -5.72 4.81 10.12
CA LEU A 56 -6.93 4.62 10.92
C LEU A 56 -7.14 5.83 11.82
N GLU A 57 -8.19 6.60 11.56
CA GLU A 57 -8.63 7.67 12.45
C GLU A 57 -9.67 7.16 13.46
N ARG A 58 -10.02 8.00 14.45
CA ARG A 58 -11.07 7.65 15.45
C ARG A 58 -12.42 7.27 14.83
N GLY A 59 -12.68 7.64 13.57
CA GLY A 59 -13.91 7.34 12.83
C GLY A 59 -13.85 6.10 11.93
N GLY A 60 -12.74 5.36 11.90
CA GLY A 60 -12.53 4.22 11.01
C GLY A 60 -11.52 4.52 9.89
N ASP A 61 -11.58 3.72 8.84
CA ASP A 61 -10.72 3.89 7.68
C ASP A 61 -11.15 5.11 6.85
N SER A 62 -10.27 6.10 6.76
CA SER A 62 -10.48 7.33 5.99
C SER A 62 -10.21 7.16 4.48
N GLY A 63 -9.71 5.99 4.06
CA GLY A 63 -9.13 5.78 2.74
C GLY A 63 -7.73 6.38 2.60
N ILE A 64 -7.26 7.18 3.57
CA ILE A 64 -5.90 7.73 3.55
C ILE A 64 -4.90 6.62 3.85
N ARG A 65 -3.83 6.58 3.07
CA ARG A 65 -2.68 5.69 3.23
C ARG A 65 -1.40 6.49 3.34
N GLU A 66 -0.50 6.04 4.20
CA GLU A 66 0.86 6.54 4.22
C GLU A 66 1.76 5.61 3.41
N VAL A 67 2.58 6.17 2.51
CA VAL A 67 3.54 5.39 1.72
C VAL A 67 4.74 5.07 2.59
N ILE A 68 4.88 3.82 3.05
CA ILE A 68 5.95 3.40 3.95
C ILE A 68 6.98 2.55 3.20
N SER A 69 8.26 2.90 3.27
CA SER A 69 9.34 2.06 2.73
C SER A 69 9.41 0.74 3.50
N LEU A 70 9.24 -0.39 2.82
CA LEU A 70 9.39 -1.72 3.45
C LEU A 70 10.84 -2.02 3.86
N LYS A 71 11.81 -1.32 3.27
CA LYS A 71 13.22 -1.48 3.63
C LYS A 71 13.59 -0.79 4.95
N SER A 72 13.02 0.38 5.22
CA SER A 72 13.43 1.24 6.34
C SER A 72 12.34 1.50 7.38
N GLY A 73 11.08 1.15 7.08
CA GLY A 73 9.92 1.51 7.90
C GLY A 73 9.60 3.01 7.90
N ALA A 74 10.39 3.83 7.20
CA ALA A 74 10.21 5.27 7.16
C ALA A 74 9.18 5.68 6.11
N PRO A 75 8.39 6.74 6.35
CA PRO A 75 7.56 7.33 5.33
C PRO A 75 8.38 7.76 4.12
N TRP A 76 7.89 7.46 2.93
CA TRP A 76 8.44 7.99 1.71
C TRP A 76 8.17 9.49 1.65
N ARG A 77 9.24 10.25 1.40
CA ARG A 77 9.22 11.71 1.41
C ARG A 77 9.73 12.24 0.09
N LYS A 78 9.14 13.32 -0.38
CA LYS A 78 9.69 14.13 -1.48
C LYS A 78 9.54 15.60 -1.10
N GLY A 79 10.65 16.36 -1.16
CA GLY A 79 10.66 17.75 -0.71
C GLY A 79 10.44 17.94 0.80
N GLY A 80 10.78 16.94 1.63
CA GLY A 80 10.68 16.99 3.09
C GLY A 80 9.35 16.50 3.69
N ASN A 81 8.26 16.57 2.92
CA ASN A 81 6.95 16.10 3.36
C ASN A 81 6.76 14.61 3.08
N ALA A 82 6.11 13.93 4.02
CA ALA A 82 5.68 12.54 3.83
C ALA A 82 4.52 12.52 2.84
N ILE A 83 4.58 11.57 1.90
CA ILE A 83 3.55 11.42 0.89
C ILE A 83 2.44 10.55 1.47
N ARG A 84 1.22 11.06 1.35
CA ARG A 84 -0.01 10.34 1.65
C ARG A 84 -0.81 10.20 0.36
N VAL A 85 -1.56 9.13 0.28
CA VAL A 85 -2.46 8.85 -0.85
C VAL A 85 -3.84 8.54 -0.33
N ILE A 86 -4.86 8.74 -1.15
CA ILE A 86 -6.20 8.24 -0.95
C ILE A 86 -6.31 6.97 -1.78
N GLU A 87 -6.73 5.88 -1.15
CA GLU A 87 -7.03 4.60 -1.81
C GLU A 87 -8.52 4.30 -1.63
N ILE A 88 -9.31 4.47 -2.70
CA ILE A 88 -10.75 4.22 -2.68
C ILE A 88 -11.12 3.42 -3.92
N ALA A 89 -11.84 2.31 -3.72
CA ALA A 89 -12.30 1.43 -4.80
C ALA A 89 -11.20 1.00 -5.78
N GLY A 90 -9.96 0.86 -5.27
CA GLY A 90 -8.79 0.46 -6.03
C GLY A 90 -8.09 1.59 -6.81
N VAL A 91 -8.60 2.81 -6.74
CA VAL A 91 -7.93 4.00 -7.29
C VAL A 91 -6.99 4.58 -6.24
N ILE A 92 -5.76 4.90 -6.63
CA ILE A 92 -4.75 5.52 -5.77
C ILE A 92 -4.45 6.92 -6.28
N GLU A 93 -4.72 7.93 -5.46
CA GLU A 93 -4.47 9.35 -5.77
C GLU A 93 -3.69 10.01 -4.66
N GLU A 94 -2.91 11.05 -4.96
CA GLU A 94 -2.20 11.78 -3.91
C GLU A 94 -3.17 12.56 -3.02
N ALA A 95 -3.00 12.45 -1.69
CA ALA A 95 -3.75 13.26 -0.74
C ALA A 95 -3.14 14.67 -0.68
N SER A 96 -3.90 15.68 -1.09
CA SER A 96 -3.51 17.10 -1.08
C SER A 96 -3.47 17.72 0.30
#